data_AF-A0A4V6PAN9-F1
#
_entry.id   AF-A0A4V6PAN9-F1
#
_cell.length_a   1.000
_cell.length_b   1.000
_cell.length_c   1.000
_cell.angle_alpha   90.00
_cell.angle_beta   90.00
_cell.angle_gamma   90.00
#
_symmetry.space_group_name_H-M   'P 1'
#
loop_
_entity.id
_entity.type
_entity.pdbx_description
1 polymer ?
#
loop_
_entity_poly.entity_id
_entity_poly.type
_entity_poly.pdbx_seq_one_letter_code
_entity_poly.pdbx_strand_id
1 'polypeptide(L)'
;MVAAAFLLSSPFSTSIEPVAALFRAIEPSHLVARRTAAGLSRAELAKRAGISSRVLASYEDDRRAPVPLSLESVERLASALGCEAEALAGVPQGQETLSDLRHAAGLPLEGIIKLLRASAVGRELCVSESQIVALESGRPVDGQHWQDPEVTGRLLEALAKAYAVPVRMVLDAWMRTLPGDPVPVLRSTATPAVSQGPLAVWESLNERQQTYLEEIMRDDRMTETEMWMRRVQRLPGPPAAQWRKLPLALRAASSVVGYTRLQERLRRRGLHDPGTGQTVHALERRGLLVIIEDSIEHPGAGEVERVLVQLTRRGRAAARAGLGEPRPRAPGAHLLSEWLWGVLARVAAAEPEGLHSDALAGRALFFIGVGYRNKRGGRPSRGLVDATPIPAPCGTHVSEYRWRLTPLGRRHLAEYLDIYRELYPHVDTAGLSAHPSGSS
;
A
#
# COMPACT_ATOMS: atom_id res chain seq x y z
N MET A 1 53.86 -5.73 -40.65
CA MET A 1 53.52 -4.44 -40.03
C MET A 1 52.93 -4.70 -38.66
N VAL A 2 53.65 -4.17 -37.67
CA VAL A 2 53.55 -4.33 -36.22
C VAL A 2 52.13 -4.06 -35.68
N ALA A 3 51.57 -5.01 -34.92
CA ALA A 3 50.52 -4.74 -33.94
C ALA A 3 51.21 -4.60 -32.56
N ALA A 4 51.44 -3.36 -32.15
CA ALA A 4 52.06 -3.02 -30.88
C ALA A 4 51.00 -3.10 -29.77
N ALA A 5 51.11 -4.13 -28.93
CA ALA A 5 50.54 -4.13 -27.59
C ALA A 5 51.48 -3.34 -26.67
N PHE A 6 51.03 -2.20 -26.17
CA PHE A 6 51.70 -1.49 -25.08
C PHE A 6 50.74 -1.32 -23.90
N LEU A 7 51.13 -1.98 -22.82
CA LEU A 7 50.68 -1.79 -21.45
C LEU A 7 50.96 -0.33 -21.03
N LEU A 8 49.93 0.36 -20.53
CA LEU A 8 50.11 1.46 -19.61
C LEU A 8 49.17 1.31 -18.42
N SER A 9 49.79 1.09 -17.28
CA SER A 9 49.26 1.24 -15.93
C SER A 9 48.38 2.48 -15.79
N SER A 10 47.23 2.31 -15.15
CA SER A 10 46.64 3.34 -14.31
C SER A 10 46.44 2.77 -12.90
N PRO A 11 47.28 3.19 -11.94
CA PRO A 11 47.19 2.81 -10.54
C PRO A 11 46.31 3.83 -9.83
N PHE A 12 45.07 3.50 -9.48
CA PHE A 12 44.33 4.15 -8.37
C PHE A 12 43.13 3.26 -8.03
N SER A 13 43.43 2.08 -7.49
CA SER A 13 42.49 1.33 -6.67
C SER A 13 42.49 1.97 -5.27
N THR A 14 41.78 3.07 -5.14
CA THR A 14 41.31 3.54 -3.83
C THR A 14 39.92 2.97 -3.65
N SER A 15 39.88 1.76 -3.09
CA SER A 15 38.72 1.23 -2.38
C SER A 15 38.32 2.26 -1.32
N ILE A 16 37.32 3.09 -1.62
CA ILE A 16 36.54 3.75 -0.60
C ILE A 16 35.39 2.81 -0.29
N GLU A 17 35.67 1.80 0.53
CA GLU A 17 34.61 1.34 1.42
C GLU A 17 34.31 2.47 2.40
N PRO A 18 33.03 2.79 2.61
CA PRO A 18 32.57 3.00 3.95
C PRO A 18 31.60 1.85 4.22
N VAL A 19 32.01 0.92 5.07
CA VAL A 19 31.05 0.24 5.93
C VAL A 19 30.42 1.34 6.79
N ALA A 20 29.37 1.97 6.25
CA ALA A 20 28.52 2.86 7.01
C ALA A 20 27.93 2.00 8.11
N ALA A 21 28.48 2.10 9.31
CA ALA A 21 27.86 1.55 10.50
C ALA A 21 26.43 2.12 10.56
N LEU A 22 25.45 1.28 10.26
CA LEU A 22 24.03 1.64 10.33
C LEU A 22 23.70 1.78 11.81
N PHE A 23 23.46 3.01 12.26
CA PHE A 23 23.00 3.28 13.62
C PHE A 23 21.46 3.37 13.63
N ARG A 24 20.83 2.92 14.71
CA ARG A 24 19.39 3.07 14.96
C ARG A 24 19.19 3.66 16.35
N ALA A 25 18.28 4.62 16.44
CA ALA A 25 17.94 5.28 17.70
C ALA A 25 17.05 4.38 18.58
N ILE A 26 17.38 4.28 19.87
CA ILE A 26 16.52 3.67 20.90
C ILE A 26 15.94 4.78 21.77
N GLU A 27 14.65 4.68 22.05
CA GLU A 27 13.94 5.53 22.99
C GLU A 27 14.13 5.00 24.42
N PRO A 28 14.78 5.76 25.33
CA PRO A 28 15.13 5.29 26.69
C PRO A 28 13.93 4.80 27.49
N SER A 29 12.83 5.54 27.45
CA SER A 29 11.59 5.24 28.17
C SER A 29 10.97 3.90 27.72
N HIS A 30 11.09 3.55 26.44
CA HIS A 30 10.61 2.28 25.89
C HIS A 30 11.49 1.10 26.26
N LEU A 31 12.81 1.30 26.28
CA LEU A 31 13.75 0.30 26.76
C LEU A 31 13.44 -0.06 28.23
N VAL A 32 13.19 0.95 29.06
CA VAL A 32 12.78 0.77 30.47
C VAL A 32 11.45 0.03 30.55
N ALA A 33 10.41 0.49 29.85
CA ALA A 33 9.07 -0.10 29.89
C ALA A 33 9.05 -1.56 29.40
N ARG A 34 9.84 -1.90 28.37
CA ARG A 34 9.94 -3.27 27.87
C ARG A 34 10.71 -4.18 28.82
N ARG A 35 11.78 -3.67 29.42
CA ARG A 35 12.55 -4.41 30.42
C ARG A 35 11.67 -4.75 31.63
N THR A 36 10.90 -3.79 32.14
CA THR A 36 9.99 -4.02 33.28
C THR A 36 8.84 -4.95 32.91
N ALA A 37 8.23 -4.81 31.73
CA ALA A 37 7.20 -5.73 31.25
C ALA A 37 7.70 -7.17 31.07
N ALA A 38 8.98 -7.35 30.70
CA ALA A 38 9.64 -8.65 30.63
C ALA A 38 10.07 -9.19 32.00
N GLY A 39 9.83 -8.46 33.10
CA GLY A 39 10.21 -8.86 34.46
C GLY A 39 11.72 -8.88 34.71
N LEU A 40 12.51 -8.17 33.90
CA LEU A 40 13.98 -8.21 33.98
C LEU A 40 14.54 -7.04 34.81
N SER A 41 15.52 -7.32 35.66
CA SER A 41 16.39 -6.28 36.22
C SER A 41 17.36 -5.76 35.14
N ARG A 42 17.93 -4.57 35.36
CA ARG A 42 18.96 -4.01 34.46
C ARG A 42 20.16 -4.95 34.32
N ALA A 43 20.61 -5.56 35.41
CA ALA A 43 21.74 -6.48 35.38
C ALA A 43 21.44 -7.73 34.53
N GLU A 44 20.21 -8.26 34.61
CA GLU A 44 19.80 -9.42 33.82
C GLU A 44 19.66 -9.09 32.33
N LEU A 45 19.07 -7.95 31.97
CA LEU A 45 19.00 -7.53 30.57
C LEU A 45 20.41 -7.28 30.00
N ALA A 46 21.27 -6.58 30.74
CA ALA A 46 22.64 -6.31 30.31
C ALA A 46 23.42 -7.61 30.07
N LYS A 47 23.30 -8.58 30.98
CA LYS A 47 23.89 -9.92 30.84
C LYS A 47 23.37 -10.66 29.62
N ARG A 48 22.04 -10.62 29.37
CA ARG A 48 21.43 -11.28 28.19
C ARG A 48 21.82 -10.63 26.86
N ALA A 49 21.94 -9.29 26.84
CA ALA A 49 22.31 -8.54 25.64
C ALA A 49 23.83 -8.46 25.40
N GLY A 50 24.66 -9.03 26.29
CA GLY A 50 26.11 -9.02 26.17
C GLY A 50 26.74 -7.63 26.34
N ILE A 51 26.12 -6.76 27.14
CA ILE A 51 26.62 -5.40 27.45
C ILE A 51 26.77 -5.20 28.96
N SER A 52 27.52 -4.18 29.37
CA SER A 52 27.65 -3.89 30.80
C SER A 52 26.40 -3.22 31.37
N SER A 53 26.09 -3.45 32.66
CA SER A 53 24.97 -2.79 33.32
C SER A 53 25.10 -1.26 33.36
N ARG A 54 26.33 -0.74 33.31
CA ARG A 54 26.62 0.70 33.23
C ARG A 54 26.27 1.27 31.85
N VAL A 55 26.57 0.52 30.79
CA VAL A 55 26.20 0.87 29.41
C VAL A 55 24.69 0.84 29.24
N LEU A 56 24.02 -0.20 29.72
CA LEU A 56 22.54 -0.25 29.70
C LEU A 56 21.92 0.90 30.49
N ALA A 57 22.45 1.24 31.66
CA ALA A 57 21.97 2.38 32.44
C ALA A 57 22.12 3.72 31.69
N SER A 58 23.13 3.85 30.82
CA SER A 58 23.29 5.04 29.96
C SER A 58 22.30 5.09 28.80
N TYR A 59 21.76 3.95 28.38
CA TYR A 59 20.72 3.84 27.35
C TYR A 59 19.32 4.09 27.92
N GLU A 60 19.11 3.76 29.20
CA GLU A 60 17.87 3.99 29.96
C GLU A 60 17.79 5.39 30.60
N ASP A 61 18.77 6.26 30.33
CA ASP A 61 18.80 7.62 30.90
C ASP A 61 17.88 8.55 30.11
N ASP A 62 16.65 8.74 30.60
CA ASP A 62 15.60 9.59 30.02
C ASP A 62 16.01 11.08 29.87
N ARG A 63 17.15 11.50 30.42
CA ARG A 63 17.71 12.86 30.23
C ARG A 63 18.45 13.03 28.90
N ARG A 64 18.58 11.98 28.09
CA ARG A 64 19.28 11.99 26.80
C ARG A 64 18.28 11.82 25.65
N ALA A 65 18.53 12.52 24.55
CA ALA A 65 17.86 12.26 23.27
C ALA A 65 18.03 10.78 22.85
N PRO A 66 17.18 10.25 21.94
CA PRO A 66 17.25 8.87 21.49
C PRO A 66 18.68 8.43 21.19
N VAL A 67 19.14 7.35 21.82
CA VAL A 67 20.55 6.98 21.79
C VAL A 67 20.84 6.26 20.48
N PRO A 68 21.70 6.79 19.58
CA PRO A 68 22.08 6.09 18.37
C PRO A 68 22.98 4.91 18.74
N LEU A 69 22.49 3.70 18.49
CA LEU A 69 23.24 2.46 18.72
C LEU A 69 23.51 1.77 17.40
N SER A 70 24.61 1.01 17.33
CA SER A 70 24.84 0.15 16.17
C SER A 70 23.66 -0.80 15.98
N LEU A 71 23.32 -1.13 14.73
CA LEU A 71 22.23 -2.06 14.42
C LEU A 71 22.34 -3.36 15.22
N GLU A 72 23.57 -3.89 15.32
CA GLU A 72 23.89 -5.10 16.07
C GLU A 72 23.59 -4.96 17.57
N SER A 73 23.92 -3.82 18.18
CA SER A 73 23.59 -3.55 19.59
C SER A 73 22.08 -3.48 19.81
N VAL A 74 21.32 -2.88 18.88
CA VAL A 74 19.85 -2.82 18.95
C VAL A 74 19.26 -4.22 18.80
N GLU A 75 19.76 -5.03 17.87
CA GLU A 75 19.32 -6.41 17.67
C GLU A 75 19.60 -7.30 18.89
N ARG A 76 20.77 -7.15 19.53
CA ARG A 76 21.08 -7.87 20.77
C ARG A 76 20.15 -7.48 21.92
N LEU A 77 19.84 -6.20 22.09
CA LEU A 77 18.88 -5.72 23.09
C LEU A 77 17.47 -6.24 22.80
N ALA A 78 17.04 -6.18 21.54
CA ALA A 78 15.72 -6.62 21.11
C ALA A 78 15.56 -8.14 21.30
N SER A 79 16.56 -8.93 20.90
CA SER A 79 16.60 -10.37 21.11
C SER A 79 16.57 -10.73 22.60
N ALA A 80 17.31 -9.99 23.44
CA ALA A 80 17.33 -10.21 24.89
C ALA A 80 15.98 -9.91 25.57
N LEU A 81 15.21 -8.98 25.00
CA LEU A 81 13.87 -8.59 25.43
C LEU A 81 12.74 -9.40 24.76
N GLY A 82 13.09 -10.30 23.82
CA GLY A 82 12.09 -11.04 23.04
C GLY A 82 11.23 -10.14 22.15
N CYS A 83 11.75 -9.00 21.71
CA CYS A 83 11.05 -8.06 20.82
C CYS A 83 11.85 -7.80 19.54
N GLU A 84 11.25 -7.10 18.59
CA GLU A 84 11.93 -6.64 17.36
C GLU A 84 12.60 -5.29 17.60
N ALA A 85 13.70 -5.00 16.89
CA ALA A 85 14.50 -3.78 17.05
C ALA A 85 13.69 -2.47 16.94
N GLU A 86 12.63 -2.42 16.12
CA GLU A 86 11.77 -1.22 16.04
C GLU A 86 10.94 -0.99 17.32
N ALA A 87 10.66 -2.03 18.10
CA ALA A 87 9.88 -1.87 19.34
C ALA A 87 10.62 -1.07 20.42
N LEU A 88 11.94 -0.93 20.25
CA LEU A 88 12.82 -0.13 21.10
C LEU A 88 12.92 1.33 20.64
N ALA A 89 12.43 1.66 19.43
CA ALA A 89 12.56 3.00 18.83
C ALA A 89 11.46 4.00 19.26
N GLY A 90 10.58 3.67 20.21
CA GLY A 90 9.66 4.65 20.81
C GLY A 90 8.30 4.83 20.15
N VAL A 91 8.17 4.69 18.83
CA VAL A 91 6.95 5.14 18.14
C VAL A 91 6.08 3.97 17.67
N PRO A 92 4.79 3.89 18.12
CA PRO A 92 3.85 2.94 17.57
C PRO A 92 3.72 3.10 16.05
N GLN A 93 3.66 1.99 15.32
CA GLN A 93 3.49 2.05 13.88
C GLN A 93 2.24 2.85 13.50
N GLY A 94 2.38 3.78 12.55
CA GLY A 94 1.31 4.71 12.16
C GLY A 94 1.27 6.00 12.98
N GLN A 95 2.26 6.26 13.84
CA GLN A 95 2.41 7.52 14.58
C GLN A 95 3.73 8.26 14.27
N GLU A 96 4.51 7.78 13.30
CA GLU A 96 5.83 8.32 12.99
C GLU A 96 5.74 9.79 12.52
N THR A 97 6.58 10.65 13.09
CA THR A 97 6.84 12.03 12.67
C THR A 97 8.00 12.08 11.67
N LEU A 98 8.26 13.25 11.07
CA LEU A 98 9.39 13.41 10.14
C LEU A 98 10.74 13.14 10.82
N SER A 99 10.88 13.57 12.08
CA SER A 99 12.05 13.29 12.91
C SER A 99 12.22 11.78 13.13
N ASP A 100 11.14 11.07 13.46
CA ASP A 100 11.19 9.62 13.70
C ASP A 100 11.62 8.85 12.46
N LEU A 101 11.12 9.23 11.29
CA LEU A 101 11.52 8.62 10.02
C LEU A 101 13.00 8.82 9.74
N ARG A 102 13.55 10.01 10.01
CA ARG A 102 14.97 10.29 9.86
C ARG A 102 15.82 9.43 10.81
N HIS A 103 15.43 9.37 12.09
CA HIS A 103 16.13 8.56 13.09
C HIS A 103 16.04 7.06 12.80
N ALA A 104 14.89 6.58 12.31
CA ALA A 104 14.69 5.19 11.90
C ALA A 104 15.57 4.81 10.69
N ALA A 105 15.86 5.78 9.81
CA ALA A 105 16.80 5.63 8.71
C ALA A 105 18.28 5.75 9.13
N GLY A 106 18.56 6.04 10.41
CA GLY A 106 19.92 6.20 10.91
C GLY A 106 20.64 7.46 10.40
N LEU A 107 19.88 8.45 9.94
CA LEU A 107 20.46 9.64 9.32
C LEU A 107 20.67 10.76 10.35
N PRO A 108 21.91 11.24 10.54
CA PRO A 108 22.14 12.49 11.26
C PRO A 108 21.62 13.67 10.44
N LEU A 109 21.38 14.79 11.11
CA LEU A 109 20.84 16.01 10.50
C LEU A 109 21.70 16.52 9.32
N GLU A 110 23.02 16.52 9.47
CA GLU A 110 23.94 16.88 8.39
C GLU A 110 23.83 15.93 7.18
N GLY A 111 23.63 14.63 7.45
CA GLY A 111 23.48 13.60 6.44
C GLY A 111 22.25 13.81 5.56
N ILE A 112 21.09 14.12 6.16
CA ILE A 112 19.87 14.40 5.40
C ILE A 112 19.99 15.69 4.59
N ILE A 113 20.58 16.75 5.14
CA ILE A 113 20.78 18.03 4.42
C ILE A 113 21.63 17.81 3.17
N LYS A 114 22.73 17.05 3.29
CA LYS A 114 23.60 16.71 2.16
C LYS A 114 22.83 15.95 1.07
N LEU A 115 22.01 14.97 1.44
CA LEU A 115 21.19 14.20 0.51
C LEU A 115 20.13 15.07 -0.18
N LEU A 116 19.45 15.94 0.57
CA LEU A 116 18.43 16.83 0.02
C LEU A 116 19.04 17.87 -0.92
N ARG A 117 20.18 18.49 -0.56
CA ARG A 117 20.90 19.44 -1.44
C ARG A 117 21.41 18.81 -2.74
N ALA A 118 21.66 17.49 -2.75
CA ALA A 118 22.01 16.78 -3.97
C ALA A 118 20.82 16.62 -4.94
N SER A 119 19.58 16.72 -4.44
CA SER A 119 18.36 16.68 -5.26
C SER A 119 18.06 18.03 -5.93
N ALA A 120 17.33 18.01 -7.05
CA ALA A 120 16.92 19.25 -7.74
C ALA A 120 16.02 20.13 -6.85
N VAL A 121 15.03 19.54 -6.19
CA VAL A 121 14.11 20.25 -5.30
C VAL A 121 14.80 20.81 -4.06
N GLY A 122 15.79 20.11 -3.50
CA GLY A 122 16.52 20.63 -2.34
C GLY A 122 17.45 21.80 -2.67
N ARG A 123 17.93 21.89 -3.92
CA ARG A 123 18.62 23.11 -4.40
C ARG A 123 17.65 24.27 -4.60
N GLU A 124 16.48 24.00 -5.19
CA GLU A 124 15.42 24.99 -5.40
C GLU A 124 14.93 25.59 -4.07
N LEU A 125 14.72 24.74 -3.06
CA LEU A 125 14.31 25.14 -1.71
C LEU A 125 15.44 25.72 -0.85
N CYS A 126 16.68 25.74 -1.35
CA CYS A 126 17.89 26.12 -0.62
C CYS A 126 18.00 25.46 0.78
N VAL A 127 17.74 24.15 0.86
CA VAL A 127 17.58 23.42 2.12
C VAL A 127 18.72 23.72 3.10
N SER A 128 18.38 24.21 4.28
CA SER A 128 19.29 24.50 5.39
C SER A 128 18.99 23.65 6.62
N GLU A 129 19.93 23.66 7.57
CA GLU A 129 19.75 22.99 8.85
C GLU A 129 18.57 23.56 9.65
N SER A 130 18.47 24.89 9.72
CA SER A 130 17.38 25.56 10.44
C SER A 130 16.00 25.21 9.86
N GLN A 131 15.90 25.07 8.53
CA GLN A 131 14.66 24.68 7.86
C GLN A 131 14.25 23.23 8.18
N ILE A 132 15.19 22.28 8.14
CA ILE A 132 14.89 20.88 8.50
C ILE A 132 14.53 20.75 9.98
N VAL A 133 15.24 21.46 10.87
CA VAL A 133 14.90 21.46 12.30
C VAL A 133 13.52 22.08 12.55
N ALA A 134 13.19 23.19 11.87
CA ALA A 134 11.86 23.79 11.96
C ALA A 134 10.78 22.80 11.49
N LEU A 135 10.98 22.20 10.32
CA LEU A 135 10.09 21.20 9.73
C LEU A 135 9.87 19.99 10.66
N GLU A 136 10.93 19.41 11.21
CA GLU A 136 10.87 18.26 12.12
C GLU A 136 10.25 18.59 13.49
N SER A 137 10.33 19.86 13.90
CA SER A 137 9.76 20.34 15.17
C SER A 137 8.32 20.85 15.03
N GLY A 138 7.71 20.72 13.85
CA GLY A 138 6.37 21.24 13.59
C GLY A 138 6.27 22.77 13.57
N ARG A 139 7.40 23.46 13.35
CA ARG A 139 7.43 24.92 13.18
C ARG A 139 7.32 25.28 11.70
N PRO A 140 6.62 26.37 11.36
CA PRO A 140 6.54 26.82 9.97
C PRO A 140 7.93 27.14 9.44
N VAL A 141 8.17 26.79 8.17
CA VAL A 141 9.42 27.08 7.49
C VAL A 141 9.26 28.32 6.64
N ASP A 142 10.10 29.32 6.86
CA ASP A 142 10.06 30.56 6.11
C ASP A 142 10.51 30.37 4.65
N GLY A 143 9.75 30.95 3.72
CA GLY A 143 10.09 31.02 2.30
C GLY A 143 8.91 30.70 1.38
N GLN A 144 8.76 31.48 0.31
CA GLN A 144 7.63 31.36 -0.63
C GLN A 144 7.51 29.95 -1.24
N HIS A 145 8.63 29.32 -1.59
CA HIS A 145 8.64 27.96 -2.14
C HIS A 145 8.34 26.86 -1.09
N TRP A 146 8.53 27.13 0.20
CA TRP A 146 8.16 26.20 1.28
C TRP A 146 6.67 26.21 1.57
N GLN A 147 5.97 27.28 1.21
CA GLN A 147 4.51 27.38 1.30
C GLN A 147 3.79 26.81 0.06
N ASP A 148 4.51 26.54 -1.02
CA ASP A 148 3.95 25.98 -2.25
C ASP A 148 3.73 24.45 -2.09
N PRO A 149 2.47 23.97 -2.12
CA PRO A 149 2.16 22.54 -1.98
C PRO A 149 2.76 21.67 -3.08
N GLU A 150 2.96 22.20 -4.30
CA GLU A 150 3.54 21.42 -5.40
C GLU A 150 5.05 21.26 -5.26
N VAL A 151 5.74 22.30 -4.78
CA VAL A 151 7.18 22.26 -4.52
C VAL A 151 7.47 21.34 -3.34
N THR A 152 6.73 21.47 -2.25
CA THR A 152 6.83 20.56 -1.09
C THR A 152 6.43 19.13 -1.45
N GLY A 153 5.50 18.93 -2.39
CA GLY A 153 5.17 17.62 -2.94
C GLY A 153 6.36 16.90 -3.58
N ARG A 154 7.20 17.64 -4.33
CA ARG A 154 8.47 17.10 -4.89
C ARG A 154 9.51 16.83 -3.81
N LEU A 155 9.52 17.61 -2.72
CA LEU A 155 10.40 17.37 -1.58
C LEU A 155 10.07 16.03 -0.90
N LEU A 156 8.79 15.64 -0.82
CA LEU A 156 8.39 14.35 -0.24
C LEU A 156 9.02 13.16 -0.95
N GLU A 157 9.20 13.20 -2.27
CA GLU A 157 9.88 12.13 -3.02
C GLU A 157 11.37 12.03 -2.64
N ALA A 158 12.03 13.18 -2.48
CA ALA A 158 13.44 13.23 -2.05
C ALA A 158 13.61 12.71 -0.62
N LEU A 159 12.72 13.12 0.31
CA LEU A 159 12.68 12.63 1.69
C LEU A 159 12.41 11.13 1.75
N ALA A 160 11.43 10.63 0.99
CA ALA A 160 11.08 9.23 0.94
C ALA A 160 12.25 8.36 0.47
N LYS A 161 12.99 8.83 -0.54
CA LYS A 161 14.20 8.19 -1.01
C LYS A 161 15.30 8.19 0.05
N ALA A 162 15.51 9.32 0.74
CA ALA A 162 16.52 9.42 1.79
C ALA A 162 16.20 8.51 2.99
N TYR A 163 14.94 8.45 3.39
CA TYR A 163 14.47 7.62 4.52
C TYR A 163 14.24 6.15 4.15
N ALA A 164 14.34 5.80 2.87
CA ALA A 164 14.04 4.46 2.34
C ALA A 164 12.62 3.96 2.71
N VAL A 165 11.64 4.86 2.72
CA VAL A 165 10.23 4.55 3.01
C VAL A 165 9.33 4.97 1.83
N PRO A 166 8.10 4.43 1.73
CA PRO A 166 7.15 4.89 0.72
C PRO A 166 6.80 6.37 0.88
N VAL A 167 6.63 7.10 -0.23
CA VAL A 167 6.25 8.53 -0.25
C VAL A 167 5.04 8.83 0.64
N ARG A 168 4.03 7.96 0.61
CA ARG A 168 2.84 8.08 1.48
C ARG A 168 3.17 8.15 2.97
N MET A 169 4.24 7.49 3.43
CA MET A 169 4.61 7.45 4.85
C MET A 169 5.23 8.79 5.27
N VAL A 170 5.99 9.42 4.38
CA VAL A 170 6.50 10.79 4.59
C VAL A 170 5.35 11.80 4.57
N LEU A 171 4.38 11.64 3.67
CA LEU A 171 3.17 12.47 3.67
C LEU A 171 2.38 12.33 4.98
N ASP A 172 2.12 11.10 5.43
CA ASP A 172 1.43 10.83 6.70
C ASP A 172 2.21 11.48 7.87
N ALA A 173 3.53 11.35 7.88
CA ALA A 173 4.40 11.95 8.91
C ALA A 173 4.42 13.48 8.85
N TRP A 174 4.43 14.07 7.65
CA TRP A 174 4.28 15.52 7.45
C TRP A 174 2.96 15.99 8.05
N MET A 175 1.87 15.30 7.73
CA MET A 175 0.54 15.63 8.22
C MET A 175 0.40 15.51 9.74
N ARG A 176 1.19 14.64 10.38
CA ARG A 176 1.29 14.57 11.85
C ARG A 176 2.14 15.69 12.44
N THR A 177 3.27 15.99 11.80
CA THR A 177 4.27 16.94 12.32
C THR A 177 3.78 18.38 12.21
N LEU A 178 3.07 18.71 11.12
CA LEU A 178 2.66 20.08 10.78
C LEU A 178 1.14 20.17 10.60
N PRO A 179 0.32 20.00 11.66
CA PRO A 179 -1.15 19.88 11.58
C PRO A 179 -1.84 21.06 10.89
N GLY A 180 -1.28 22.27 10.95
CA GLY A 180 -1.83 23.50 10.37
C GLY A 180 -1.30 23.88 8.97
N ASP A 181 -0.24 23.23 8.48
CA ASP A 181 0.36 23.58 7.20
C ASP A 181 -0.47 23.07 6.01
N PRO A 182 -0.33 23.65 4.81
CA PRO A 182 -0.91 23.05 3.61
C PRO A 182 -0.35 21.64 3.39
N VAL A 183 -1.21 20.71 2.96
CA VAL A 183 -0.80 19.34 2.66
C VAL A 183 -0.03 19.34 1.33
N PRO A 184 1.19 18.76 1.27
CA PRO A 184 1.93 18.69 0.02
C PRO A 184 1.17 17.93 -1.07
N VAL A 185 1.10 18.51 -2.26
CA VAL A 185 0.41 17.92 -3.41
C VAL A 185 1.33 16.92 -4.08
N LEU A 186 1.05 15.64 -3.90
CA LEU A 186 1.71 14.60 -4.67
C LEU A 186 1.21 14.66 -6.11
N ARG A 187 2.13 14.83 -7.06
CA ARG A 187 1.79 14.76 -8.50
C ARG A 187 1.07 13.45 -8.76
N SER A 188 -0.23 13.55 -9.02
CA SER A 188 -0.99 12.42 -9.52
C SER A 188 -0.31 12.01 -10.82
N THR A 189 0.14 10.75 -10.91
CA THR A 189 0.57 10.20 -12.20
C THR A 189 -0.57 10.47 -13.16
N ALA A 190 -0.37 11.41 -14.08
CA ALA A 190 -1.37 11.84 -15.03
C ALA A 190 -2.11 10.61 -15.53
N THR A 191 -3.45 10.67 -15.55
CA THR A 191 -4.30 9.62 -16.12
C THR A 191 -3.60 9.14 -17.38
N PRO A 192 -3.07 7.91 -17.43
CA PRO A 192 -2.37 7.49 -18.62
C PRO A 192 -3.41 7.55 -19.73
N ALA A 193 -3.21 8.48 -20.67
CA ALA A 193 -3.95 8.52 -21.93
C ALA A 193 -4.03 7.08 -22.45
N VAL A 194 -5.20 6.68 -22.98
CA VAL A 194 -5.48 5.32 -23.45
C VAL A 194 -4.21 4.73 -24.01
N SER A 195 -3.61 3.80 -23.24
CA SER A 195 -2.26 3.36 -23.56
C SER A 195 -2.30 2.78 -24.97
N GLN A 196 -1.57 3.40 -25.89
CA GLN A 196 -1.58 3.05 -27.33
C GLN A 196 -1.27 1.56 -27.54
N GLY A 197 -0.49 0.94 -26.64
CA GLY A 197 -0.15 -0.49 -26.67
C GLY A 197 -1.37 -1.43 -26.67
N PRO A 198 -2.22 -1.45 -25.63
CA PRO A 198 -3.45 -2.24 -25.62
C PRO A 198 -4.39 -2.02 -26.81
N LEU A 199 -4.53 -0.78 -27.29
CA LEU A 199 -5.36 -0.49 -28.47
C LEU A 199 -4.74 -1.08 -29.75
N ALA A 200 -3.44 -0.90 -29.98
CA ALA A 200 -2.73 -1.52 -31.09
C ALA A 200 -2.81 -3.06 -31.06
N VAL A 201 -2.79 -3.66 -29.87
CA VAL A 201 -3.02 -5.10 -29.71
C VAL A 201 -4.42 -5.49 -30.15
N TRP A 202 -5.45 -4.73 -29.78
CA TRP A 202 -6.83 -4.95 -30.23
C TRP A 202 -6.98 -4.79 -31.75
N GLU A 203 -6.44 -3.72 -32.32
CA GLU A 203 -6.46 -3.44 -33.76
C GLU A 203 -5.72 -4.50 -34.58
N SER A 204 -4.71 -5.17 -34.00
CA SER A 204 -4.00 -6.28 -34.65
C SER A 204 -4.77 -7.60 -34.70
N LEU A 205 -5.94 -7.68 -34.05
CA LEU A 205 -6.81 -8.86 -34.07
C LEU A 205 -7.73 -8.80 -35.28
N ASN A 206 -8.03 -9.95 -35.87
CA ASN A 206 -9.10 -10.00 -36.87
C ASN A 206 -10.48 -9.86 -36.21
N GLU A 207 -11.50 -9.56 -37.02
CA GLU A 207 -12.88 -9.32 -36.55
C GLU A 207 -13.43 -10.49 -35.71
N ARG A 208 -13.12 -11.73 -36.13
CA ARG A 208 -13.50 -12.94 -35.39
C ARG A 208 -12.84 -13.00 -34.01
N GLN A 209 -11.55 -12.72 -33.92
CA GLN A 209 -10.79 -12.67 -32.66
C GLN A 209 -11.28 -11.56 -31.74
N GLN A 210 -11.60 -10.38 -32.29
CA GLN A 210 -12.18 -9.26 -31.54
C GLN A 210 -13.54 -9.66 -30.95
N THR A 211 -14.42 -10.27 -31.76
CA THR A 211 -15.74 -10.72 -31.31
C THR A 211 -15.64 -11.76 -30.20
N TYR A 212 -14.71 -12.72 -30.30
CA TYR A 212 -14.46 -13.69 -29.24
C TYR A 212 -13.99 -13.01 -27.94
N LEU A 213 -13.04 -12.08 -28.05
CA LEU A 213 -12.48 -11.40 -26.89
C LEU A 213 -13.52 -10.49 -26.21
N GLU A 214 -14.40 -9.85 -27.00
CA GLU A 214 -15.55 -9.09 -26.52
C GLU A 214 -16.54 -9.98 -25.74
N GLU A 215 -16.98 -11.10 -26.32
CA GLU A 215 -17.97 -11.98 -25.68
C GLU A 215 -17.42 -12.64 -24.40
N ILE A 216 -16.12 -12.98 -24.38
CA ILE A 216 -15.45 -13.48 -23.17
C ILE A 216 -15.36 -12.38 -22.11
N MET A 217 -15.01 -11.14 -22.49
CA MET A 217 -14.97 -10.01 -21.57
C MET A 217 -16.34 -9.72 -20.98
N ARG A 218 -17.37 -9.73 -21.80
CA ARG A 218 -18.76 -9.54 -21.36
C ARG A 218 -19.17 -10.56 -20.33
N ASP A 219 -18.83 -11.83 -20.53
CA ASP A 219 -19.15 -12.88 -19.55
C ASP A 219 -18.31 -12.78 -18.27
N ASP A 220 -17.01 -12.44 -18.35
CA ASP A 220 -16.16 -12.15 -17.17
C ASP A 220 -16.80 -11.04 -16.31
N ARG A 221 -17.38 -10.01 -16.94
CA ARG A 221 -18.09 -8.93 -16.25
C ARG A 221 -19.41 -9.38 -15.64
N MET A 222 -20.22 -10.13 -16.37
CA MET A 222 -21.47 -10.66 -15.84
C MET A 222 -21.22 -11.54 -14.62
N THR A 223 -20.23 -12.44 -14.69
CA THR A 223 -19.84 -13.27 -13.55
C THR A 223 -19.26 -12.42 -12.42
N GLU A 224 -18.49 -11.36 -12.70
CA GLU A 224 -18.03 -10.41 -11.68
C GLU A 224 -19.21 -9.74 -10.94
N THR A 225 -20.26 -9.32 -11.66
CA THR A 225 -21.49 -8.78 -11.08
C THR A 225 -22.25 -9.83 -10.27
N GLU A 226 -22.40 -11.05 -10.77
CA GLU A 226 -23.06 -12.16 -10.04
C GLU A 226 -22.31 -12.48 -8.74
N MET A 227 -20.98 -12.51 -8.75
CA MET A 227 -20.16 -12.74 -7.57
C MET A 227 -20.21 -11.55 -6.59
N TRP A 228 -20.30 -10.32 -7.10
CA TRP A 228 -20.54 -9.14 -6.29
C TRP A 228 -21.90 -9.22 -5.59
N MET A 229 -22.98 -9.57 -6.31
CA MET A 229 -24.32 -9.75 -5.72
C MET A 229 -24.33 -10.83 -4.64
N ARG A 230 -23.69 -11.98 -4.89
CA ARG A 230 -23.53 -13.05 -3.88
C ARG A 230 -22.82 -12.54 -2.62
N ARG A 231 -21.75 -11.75 -2.78
CA ARG A 231 -21.02 -11.16 -1.65
C ARG A 231 -21.89 -10.20 -0.85
N VAL A 232 -22.65 -9.33 -1.53
CA VAL A 232 -23.61 -8.41 -0.89
C VAL A 232 -24.65 -9.21 -0.08
N GLN A 233 -25.12 -10.34 -0.62
CA GLN A 233 -26.07 -11.25 0.04
C GLN A 233 -25.42 -12.22 1.04
N ARG A 234 -24.10 -12.11 1.30
CA ARG A 234 -23.34 -13.00 2.19
C ARG A 234 -23.42 -14.49 1.81
N LEU A 235 -23.66 -14.79 0.54
CA LEU A 235 -23.65 -16.15 0.02
C LEU A 235 -22.22 -16.63 -0.24
N PRO A 236 -21.91 -17.92 0.00
CA PRO A 236 -20.61 -18.47 -0.35
C PRO A 236 -20.38 -18.38 -1.86
N GLY A 237 -19.14 -18.06 -2.22
CA GLY A 237 -18.71 -17.95 -3.60
C GLY A 237 -17.28 -18.45 -3.75
N PRO A 238 -16.94 -19.05 -4.90
CA PRO A 238 -15.58 -19.47 -5.17
C PRO A 238 -14.63 -18.25 -5.22
N PRO A 239 -13.31 -18.44 -5.00
CA PRO A 239 -12.33 -17.37 -5.17
C PRO A 239 -12.26 -16.88 -6.62
N ALA A 240 -11.77 -15.65 -6.82
CA ALA A 240 -11.67 -15.01 -8.15
C ALA A 240 -10.88 -15.81 -9.19
N ALA A 241 -9.89 -16.59 -8.76
CA ALA A 241 -9.15 -17.46 -9.66
C ALA A 241 -10.00 -18.60 -10.25
N GLN A 242 -11.09 -18.99 -9.58
CA GLN A 242 -11.97 -20.09 -10.00
C GLN A 242 -13.14 -19.59 -10.84
N TRP A 243 -13.90 -18.57 -10.39
CA TRP A 243 -15.05 -18.10 -11.18
C TRP A 243 -14.67 -17.35 -12.46
N ARG A 244 -13.42 -16.88 -12.58
CA ARG A 244 -12.91 -16.27 -13.83
C ARG A 244 -12.55 -17.30 -14.90
N LYS A 245 -12.70 -18.60 -14.62
CA LYS A 245 -12.59 -19.67 -15.61
C LYS A 245 -13.96 -19.89 -16.22
N LEU A 246 -14.17 -19.38 -17.43
CA LEU A 246 -15.47 -19.33 -18.07
C LEU A 246 -15.66 -20.54 -19.00
N PRO A 247 -16.76 -21.31 -18.87
CA PRO A 247 -17.06 -22.42 -19.77
C PRO A 247 -17.22 -21.96 -21.21
N LEU A 248 -16.28 -22.36 -22.06
CA LEU A 248 -16.36 -22.15 -23.50
C LEU A 248 -17.13 -23.28 -24.15
N ALA A 249 -16.76 -24.54 -23.93
CA ALA A 249 -17.37 -25.68 -24.62
C ALA A 249 -17.36 -26.96 -23.77
N LEU A 250 -18.28 -27.87 -24.09
CA LEU A 250 -18.30 -29.25 -23.62
C LEU A 250 -18.00 -30.18 -24.80
N ARG A 251 -17.07 -31.12 -24.64
CA ARG A 251 -16.67 -32.08 -25.68
C ARG A 251 -17.65 -33.26 -25.73
N ALA A 252 -18.89 -32.96 -26.05
CA ALA A 252 -19.95 -33.92 -26.31
C ALA A 252 -20.96 -33.34 -27.32
N ALA A 253 -21.86 -34.17 -27.84
CA ALA A 253 -22.87 -33.72 -28.79
C ALA A 253 -23.75 -32.63 -28.16
N SER A 254 -23.86 -31.46 -28.81
CA SER A 254 -24.64 -30.32 -28.30
C SER A 254 -26.14 -30.61 -28.16
N SER A 255 -26.65 -31.64 -28.86
CA SER A 255 -28.01 -32.16 -28.67
C SER A 255 -28.22 -32.79 -27.28
N VAL A 256 -27.13 -33.23 -26.63
CA VAL A 256 -27.14 -33.90 -25.33
C VAL A 256 -26.74 -32.93 -24.21
N VAL A 257 -25.69 -32.14 -24.41
CA VAL A 257 -25.12 -31.26 -23.37
C VAL A 257 -25.51 -29.79 -23.50
N GLY A 258 -26.27 -29.43 -24.53
CA GLY A 258 -26.64 -28.05 -24.83
C GLY A 258 -25.42 -27.20 -25.23
N TYR A 259 -25.56 -25.89 -25.06
CA TYR A 259 -24.51 -24.91 -25.34
C TYR A 259 -24.20 -24.12 -24.07
N THR A 260 -22.93 -23.76 -23.89
CA THR A 260 -22.53 -22.82 -22.84
C THR A 260 -23.08 -21.41 -23.13
N ARG A 261 -23.15 -20.55 -22.10
CA ARG A 261 -23.51 -19.13 -22.27
C ARG A 261 -22.65 -18.43 -23.33
N LEU A 262 -21.35 -18.73 -23.36
CA LEU A 262 -20.43 -18.20 -24.38
C LEU A 262 -20.76 -18.73 -25.77
N GLN A 263 -21.00 -20.03 -25.91
CA GLN A 263 -21.39 -20.62 -27.19
C GLN A 263 -22.69 -20.03 -27.71
N GLU A 264 -23.72 -19.88 -26.88
CA GLU A 264 -24.99 -19.29 -27.32
C GLU A 264 -24.81 -17.86 -27.85
N ARG A 265 -24.00 -17.03 -27.19
CA ARG A 265 -23.75 -15.65 -27.64
C ARG A 265 -22.93 -15.60 -28.92
N LEU A 266 -21.88 -16.41 -29.02
CA LEU A 266 -21.08 -16.52 -30.25
C LEU A 266 -21.95 -16.99 -31.43
N ARG A 267 -22.84 -17.97 -31.20
CA ARG A 267 -23.80 -18.43 -32.21
C ARG A 267 -24.76 -17.33 -32.66
N ARG A 268 -25.27 -16.49 -31.74
CA ARG A 268 -26.12 -15.34 -32.09
C ARG A 268 -25.40 -14.30 -32.96
N ARG A 269 -24.07 -14.23 -32.89
CA ARG A 269 -23.23 -13.41 -33.77
C ARG A 269 -22.79 -14.14 -35.06
N GLY A 270 -23.41 -15.27 -35.39
CA GLY A 270 -23.08 -16.05 -36.59
C GLY A 270 -21.80 -16.86 -36.49
N LEU A 271 -21.17 -16.93 -35.31
CA LEU A 271 -19.93 -17.70 -35.09
C LEU A 271 -20.26 -19.10 -34.58
N HIS A 272 -20.79 -19.96 -35.46
CA HIS A 272 -21.18 -21.36 -35.17
C HIS A 272 -20.10 -22.38 -35.61
N ASP A 273 -19.02 -21.95 -36.25
CA ASP A 273 -18.18 -22.86 -37.05
C ASP A 273 -17.18 -23.75 -36.27
N PRO A 274 -16.72 -24.86 -36.91
CA PRO A 274 -15.60 -25.71 -36.45
C PRO A 274 -14.25 -24.97 -36.23
N GLY A 275 -14.15 -23.68 -36.57
CA GLY A 275 -12.95 -22.84 -36.32
C GLY A 275 -12.81 -22.28 -34.90
N THR A 276 -13.74 -22.59 -33.99
CA THR A 276 -13.74 -22.11 -32.59
C THR A 276 -12.41 -22.41 -31.87
N GLY A 277 -11.89 -23.63 -31.99
CA GLY A 277 -10.61 -24.01 -31.39
C GLY A 277 -9.43 -23.21 -31.95
N GLN A 278 -9.38 -22.99 -33.27
CA GLN A 278 -8.29 -22.24 -33.90
C GLN A 278 -8.26 -20.77 -33.46
N THR A 279 -9.42 -20.12 -33.34
CA THR A 279 -9.52 -18.74 -32.87
C THR A 279 -9.04 -18.60 -31.42
N VAL A 280 -9.46 -19.50 -30.53
CA VAL A 280 -9.11 -19.42 -29.11
C VAL A 280 -7.63 -19.75 -28.88
N HIS A 281 -7.07 -20.75 -29.57
CA HIS A 281 -5.63 -21.00 -29.52
C HIS A 281 -4.80 -19.86 -30.12
N ALA A 282 -5.31 -19.13 -31.12
CA ALA A 282 -4.64 -17.93 -31.63
C ALA A 282 -4.60 -16.80 -30.59
N LEU A 283 -5.69 -16.60 -29.84
CA LEU A 283 -5.76 -15.63 -28.74
C LEU A 283 -4.85 -16.04 -27.56
N GLU A 284 -4.75 -17.33 -27.27
CA GLU A 284 -3.82 -17.89 -26.29
C GLU A 284 -2.35 -17.67 -26.68
N ARG A 285 -1.96 -17.98 -27.93
CA ARG A 285 -0.60 -17.72 -28.44
C ARG A 285 -0.18 -16.25 -28.36
N ARG A 286 -1.15 -15.33 -28.48
CA ARG A 286 -0.95 -13.88 -28.30
C ARG A 286 -0.90 -13.44 -26.83
N GLY A 287 -1.04 -14.38 -25.89
CA GLY A 287 -1.05 -14.15 -24.45
C GLY A 287 -2.28 -13.39 -23.96
N LEU A 288 -3.40 -13.44 -24.70
CA LEU A 288 -4.64 -12.74 -24.35
C LEU A 288 -5.59 -13.63 -23.51
N LEU A 289 -5.52 -14.94 -23.72
CA LEU A 289 -6.30 -15.94 -22.99
C LEU A 289 -5.39 -17.03 -22.42
N VAL A 290 -5.90 -17.73 -21.42
CA VAL A 290 -5.42 -19.04 -20.97
C VAL A 290 -6.53 -20.05 -21.21
N ILE A 291 -6.22 -21.16 -21.84
CA ILE A 291 -7.15 -22.29 -22.01
C ILE A 291 -6.88 -23.29 -20.90
N ILE A 292 -7.95 -23.79 -20.29
CA ILE A 292 -7.89 -24.79 -19.22
C ILE A 292 -8.89 -25.88 -19.58
N GLU A 293 -8.51 -27.14 -19.45
CA GLU A 293 -9.40 -28.29 -19.67
C GLU A 293 -9.62 -29.02 -18.34
N ASP A 294 -10.88 -29.36 -18.04
CA ASP A 294 -11.26 -30.20 -16.90
C ASP A 294 -12.41 -31.14 -17.28
N SER A 295 -12.79 -32.06 -16.40
CA SER A 295 -13.94 -32.95 -16.59
C SER A 295 -15.07 -32.58 -15.64
N ILE A 296 -16.31 -32.71 -16.10
CA ILE A 296 -17.52 -32.54 -15.29
C ILE A 296 -18.46 -33.73 -15.48
N GLU A 297 -19.23 -34.05 -14.46
CA GLU A 297 -20.33 -35.00 -14.57
C GLU A 297 -21.58 -34.28 -15.11
N HIS A 298 -22.07 -34.72 -16.27
CA HIS A 298 -23.25 -34.18 -16.94
C HIS A 298 -24.43 -35.17 -16.84
N PRO A 299 -25.61 -34.74 -16.37
CA PRO A 299 -26.75 -35.64 -16.12
C PRO A 299 -27.18 -36.51 -17.30
N GLY A 300 -27.03 -36.02 -18.54
CA GLY A 300 -27.42 -36.74 -19.76
C GLY A 300 -26.27 -37.38 -20.55
N ALA A 301 -25.02 -37.19 -20.15
CA ALA A 301 -23.85 -37.61 -20.94
C ALA A 301 -22.75 -38.31 -20.13
N GLY A 302 -22.92 -38.43 -18.80
CA GLY A 302 -21.88 -38.96 -17.93
C GLY A 302 -20.71 -37.97 -17.79
N GLU A 303 -19.50 -38.48 -17.68
CA GLU A 303 -18.30 -37.64 -17.63
C GLU A 303 -18.02 -36.97 -18.99
N VAL A 304 -17.94 -35.64 -18.99
CA VAL A 304 -17.71 -34.82 -20.19
C VAL A 304 -16.56 -33.87 -19.95
N GLU A 305 -15.59 -33.85 -20.88
CA GLU A 305 -14.51 -32.87 -20.88
C GLU A 305 -15.05 -31.47 -21.20
N ARG A 306 -14.63 -30.47 -20.44
CA ARG A 306 -15.00 -29.07 -20.55
C ARG A 306 -13.77 -28.23 -20.84
N VAL A 307 -13.90 -27.36 -21.84
CA VAL A 307 -12.92 -26.32 -22.17
C VAL A 307 -13.34 -25.02 -21.49
N LEU A 308 -12.45 -24.49 -20.66
CA LEU A 308 -12.58 -23.22 -19.96
C LEU A 308 -11.62 -22.19 -20.57
N VAL A 309 -12.03 -20.93 -20.58
CA VAL A 309 -11.18 -19.79 -20.98
C VAL A 309 -11.08 -18.77 -19.86
N GLN A 310 -9.90 -18.18 -19.72
CA GLN A 310 -9.65 -17.10 -18.75
C GLN A 310 -8.90 -15.95 -19.42
N LEU A 311 -9.39 -14.72 -19.26
CA LEU A 311 -8.70 -13.52 -19.71
C LEU A 311 -7.44 -13.24 -18.90
N THR A 312 -6.30 -13.10 -19.60
CA THR A 312 -5.08 -12.59 -18.98
C THR A 312 -5.21 -11.11 -18.64
N ARG A 313 -4.25 -10.57 -17.88
CA ARG A 313 -4.17 -9.11 -17.64
C ARG A 313 -4.04 -8.35 -18.95
N ARG A 314 -3.27 -8.88 -19.90
CA ARG A 314 -3.05 -8.31 -21.25
C ARG A 314 -4.33 -8.40 -22.09
N GLY A 315 -5.02 -9.55 -22.08
CA GLY A 315 -6.30 -9.74 -22.78
C GLY A 315 -7.38 -8.79 -22.30
N ARG A 316 -7.55 -8.64 -20.98
CA ARG A 316 -8.47 -7.64 -20.41
C ARG A 316 -8.11 -6.21 -20.80
N ALA A 317 -6.83 -5.87 -20.81
CA ALA A 317 -6.40 -4.52 -21.21
C ALA A 317 -6.72 -4.24 -22.68
N ALA A 318 -6.45 -5.19 -23.58
CA ALA A 318 -6.75 -5.06 -25.00
C ALA A 318 -8.27 -4.99 -25.26
N ALA A 319 -9.06 -5.88 -24.64
CA ALA A 319 -10.51 -5.87 -24.76
C ALA A 319 -11.13 -4.54 -24.30
N ARG A 320 -10.70 -3.99 -23.16
CA ARG A 320 -11.17 -2.68 -22.68
C ARG A 320 -10.83 -1.56 -23.65
N ALA A 321 -9.59 -1.54 -24.14
CA ALA A 321 -9.15 -0.51 -25.08
C ALA A 321 -9.99 -0.54 -26.36
N GLY A 322 -10.25 -1.73 -26.90
CA GLY A 322 -11.09 -1.91 -28.09
C GLY A 322 -12.57 -1.57 -27.91
N LEU A 323 -13.12 -1.84 -26.73
CA LEU A 323 -14.51 -1.52 -26.39
C LEU A 323 -14.71 -0.07 -25.91
N GLY A 324 -13.64 0.73 -25.86
CA GLY A 324 -13.68 2.08 -25.29
C GLY A 324 -14.00 2.12 -23.80
N GLU A 325 -13.83 1.00 -23.07
CA GLU A 325 -14.07 0.95 -21.64
C GLU A 325 -12.96 1.71 -20.89
N PRO A 326 -13.30 2.68 -20.02
CA PRO A 326 -12.32 3.38 -19.24
C PRO A 326 -11.61 2.41 -18.27
N ARG A 327 -10.30 2.58 -18.12
CA ARG A 327 -9.53 1.84 -17.11
C ARG A 327 -10.01 2.30 -15.72
N PRO A 328 -10.29 1.37 -14.78
CA PRO A 328 -10.56 1.74 -13.40
C PRO A 328 -9.42 2.62 -12.87
N ARG A 329 -9.74 3.84 -12.45
CA ARG A 329 -8.76 4.80 -11.95
C ARG A 329 -8.16 4.22 -10.69
N ALA A 330 -6.89 3.82 -10.76
CA ALA A 330 -6.19 3.40 -9.55
C ALA A 330 -6.06 4.65 -8.67
N PRO A 331 -6.41 4.57 -7.37
CA PRO A 331 -6.18 5.68 -6.45
C PRO A 331 -4.68 6.01 -6.43
N GLY A 332 -4.35 7.29 -6.24
CA GLY A 332 -2.97 7.69 -5.95
C GLY A 332 -2.42 6.92 -4.74
N ALA A 333 -1.11 6.72 -4.66
CA ALA A 333 -0.52 5.86 -3.63
C ALA A 333 -0.77 6.31 -2.17
N HIS A 334 -1.13 7.59 -1.99
CA HIS A 334 -1.52 8.20 -0.70
C HIS A 334 -3.01 8.01 -0.38
N LEU A 335 -3.83 7.70 -1.37
CA LEU A 335 -5.25 7.43 -1.19
C LEU A 335 -5.48 5.96 -0.79
N LEU A 336 -6.57 5.74 -0.06
CA LEU A 336 -7.04 4.44 0.36
C LEU A 336 -7.76 3.74 -0.79
N SER A 337 -7.65 2.42 -0.84
CA SER A 337 -8.54 1.61 -1.68
C SER A 337 -9.98 1.75 -1.21
N GLU A 338 -10.96 1.56 -2.10
CA GLU A 338 -12.40 1.56 -1.80
C GLU A 338 -12.77 0.85 -0.48
N TRP A 339 -12.25 -0.36 -0.27
CA TRP A 339 -12.52 -1.12 0.96
C TRP A 339 -12.01 -0.40 2.23
N LEU A 340 -10.76 0.07 2.23
CA LEU A 340 -10.17 0.79 3.36
C LEU A 340 -10.85 2.15 3.57
N TRP A 341 -11.27 2.81 2.48
CA TRP A 341 -12.04 4.04 2.55
C TRP A 341 -13.41 3.80 3.21
N GLY A 342 -14.17 2.79 2.77
CA GLY A 342 -15.44 2.42 3.40
C GLY A 342 -15.29 2.00 4.87
N VAL A 343 -14.14 1.45 5.25
CA VAL A 343 -13.82 1.22 6.67
C VAL A 343 -13.62 2.54 7.41
N LEU A 344 -12.79 3.46 6.90
CA LEU A 344 -12.53 4.75 7.53
C LEU A 344 -13.79 5.61 7.62
N ALA A 345 -14.62 5.64 6.58
CA ALA A 345 -15.88 6.36 6.53
C ALA A 345 -16.86 5.89 7.62
N ARG A 346 -16.94 4.58 7.89
CA ARG A 346 -17.76 4.04 9.00
C ARG A 346 -17.26 4.46 10.38
N VAL A 347 -15.94 4.54 10.57
CA VAL A 347 -15.37 5.05 11.84
C VAL A 347 -15.67 6.54 11.98
N ALA A 348 -15.52 7.31 10.89
CA ALA A 348 -15.81 8.73 10.86
C ALA A 348 -17.29 9.04 11.14
N ALA A 349 -18.21 8.26 10.58
CA ALA A 349 -19.65 8.43 10.80
C ALA A 349 -20.10 8.09 12.22
N ALA A 350 -19.27 7.37 12.98
CA ALA A 350 -19.53 7.04 14.38
C ALA A 350 -18.93 8.03 15.37
N GLU A 351 -18.23 9.08 14.91
CA GLU A 351 -17.73 10.15 15.79
C GLU A 351 -18.89 11.05 16.28
N PRO A 352 -18.82 11.61 17.50
CA PRO A 352 -17.69 11.55 18.45
C PRO A 352 -17.69 10.30 19.34
N GLU A 353 -18.76 9.50 19.37
CA GLU A 353 -18.89 8.37 20.29
C GLU A 353 -17.83 7.30 20.02
N GLY A 354 -17.50 7.08 18.75
CA GLY A 354 -16.59 6.05 18.24
C GLY A 354 -17.33 4.77 17.86
N LEU A 355 -16.71 3.99 16.98
CA LEU A 355 -17.26 2.73 16.49
C LEU A 355 -16.95 1.58 17.47
N HIS A 356 -17.94 0.73 17.77
CA HIS A 356 -17.78 -0.41 18.67
C HIS A 356 -16.66 -1.37 18.19
N SER A 357 -15.89 -1.94 19.11
CA SER A 357 -14.73 -2.81 18.81
C SER A 357 -15.06 -3.93 17.82
N ASP A 358 -16.18 -4.61 18.03
CA ASP A 358 -16.64 -5.75 17.22
C ASP A 358 -17.06 -5.36 15.80
N ALA A 359 -17.41 -4.09 15.57
CA ALA A 359 -17.82 -3.60 14.25
C ALA A 359 -16.62 -3.33 13.31
N LEU A 360 -15.41 -3.23 13.89
CA LEU A 360 -14.15 -3.08 13.17
C LEU A 360 -13.18 -4.20 13.54
N ALA A 361 -13.44 -5.38 13.00
CA ALA A 361 -12.57 -6.55 13.14
C ALA A 361 -11.83 -6.89 11.84
N GLY A 362 -10.73 -7.64 11.98
CA GLY A 362 -10.05 -8.28 10.87
C GLY A 362 -8.95 -7.45 10.22
N ARG A 363 -8.72 -7.67 8.93
CA ARG A 363 -7.46 -7.26 8.28
C ARG A 363 -7.28 -5.74 8.13
N ALA A 364 -8.34 -4.95 8.24
CA ALA A 364 -8.26 -3.50 8.03
C ALA A 364 -7.33 -2.82 9.05
N LEU A 365 -7.33 -3.28 10.30
CA LEU A 365 -6.51 -2.69 11.38
C LEU A 365 -5.02 -2.71 11.04
N PHE A 366 -4.52 -3.73 10.35
CA PHE A 366 -3.12 -3.81 9.90
C PHE A 366 -2.74 -2.77 8.83
N PHE A 367 -3.70 -2.04 8.26
CA PHE A 367 -3.45 -1.01 7.26
C PHE A 367 -3.73 0.41 7.77
N ILE A 368 -4.67 0.58 8.69
CA ILE A 368 -5.12 1.91 9.15
C ILE A 368 -5.04 2.11 10.67
N GLY A 369 -4.85 1.07 11.47
CA GLY A 369 -4.85 1.15 12.94
C GLY A 369 -3.48 1.47 13.54
N VAL A 370 -3.45 2.24 14.63
CA VAL A 370 -2.24 2.50 15.41
C VAL A 370 -1.71 1.21 16.03
N GLY A 371 -0.39 0.98 15.93
CA GLY A 371 0.28 -0.15 16.59
C GLY A 371 0.05 -1.52 15.96
N TYR A 372 -0.75 -1.61 14.88
CA TYR A 372 -0.98 -2.85 14.15
C TYR A 372 0.09 -3.10 13.09
N ARG A 373 0.61 -4.33 13.07
CA ARG A 373 1.69 -4.78 12.18
C ARG A 373 1.24 -5.82 11.18
N ASN A 374 1.49 -5.57 9.91
CA ASN A 374 1.36 -6.60 8.88
C ASN A 374 2.54 -7.60 8.98
N LYS A 375 2.47 -8.74 8.29
CA LYS A 375 3.60 -9.70 8.21
C LYS A 375 4.89 -8.99 7.76
N ARG A 376 6.07 -9.48 8.18
CA ARG A 376 7.40 -8.90 7.84
C ARG A 376 7.45 -8.49 6.35
N GLY A 377 7.75 -7.22 6.09
CA GLY A 377 7.81 -6.63 4.73
C GLY A 377 6.47 -6.15 4.14
N GLY A 378 5.36 -6.31 4.87
CA GLY A 378 4.05 -5.79 4.48
C GLY A 378 3.96 -4.27 4.57
N ARG A 379 2.96 -3.67 3.91
CA ARG A 379 2.73 -2.22 3.95
C ARG A 379 2.53 -1.77 5.40
N PRO A 380 3.27 -0.74 5.88
CA PRO A 380 3.10 -0.23 7.22
C PRO A 380 1.70 0.36 7.41
N SER A 381 1.12 0.15 8.59
CA SER A 381 -0.15 0.77 8.97
C SER A 381 -0.04 2.29 8.97
N ARG A 382 -1.14 2.97 8.67
CA ARG A 382 -1.21 4.43 8.56
C ARG A 382 -1.56 5.13 9.87
N GLY A 383 -2.07 4.41 10.87
CA GLY A 383 -2.51 5.01 12.15
C GLY A 383 -3.55 6.13 11.99
N LEU A 384 -4.52 5.92 11.09
CA LEU A 384 -5.68 6.79 10.90
C LEU A 384 -6.75 6.56 11.97
N VAL A 385 -6.76 5.38 12.58
CA VAL A 385 -7.70 5.01 13.66
C VAL A 385 -6.96 4.45 14.86
N ASP A 386 -7.52 4.65 16.05
CA ASP A 386 -6.99 4.13 17.31
C ASP A 386 -8.10 3.61 18.22
N ALA A 387 -7.76 2.62 19.05
CA ALA A 387 -8.67 2.03 20.03
C ALA A 387 -8.62 2.85 21.32
N THR A 388 -9.65 3.66 21.56
CA THR A 388 -9.77 4.48 22.76
C THR A 388 -10.53 3.70 23.84
N PRO A 389 -9.98 3.56 25.06
CA PRO A 389 -10.71 2.96 26.17
C PRO A 389 -11.85 3.87 26.65
N ILE A 390 -13.02 3.29 26.88
CA ILE A 390 -14.13 3.95 27.56
C ILE A 390 -14.13 3.44 29.00
N PRO A 391 -13.97 4.34 29.99
CA PRO A 391 -14.04 3.95 31.38
C PRO A 391 -15.48 3.58 31.76
N ALA A 392 -15.62 2.58 32.62
CA ALA A 392 -16.90 2.26 33.24
C ALA A 392 -17.45 3.48 34.01
N PRO A 393 -18.77 3.59 34.26
CA PRO A 393 -19.34 4.71 35.00
C PRO A 393 -18.72 4.94 36.39
N CYS A 394 -18.14 3.89 36.99
CA CYS A 394 -17.44 3.94 38.26
C CYS A 394 -15.95 4.39 38.15
N GLY A 395 -15.41 4.55 36.94
CA GLY A 395 -14.06 5.05 36.67
C GLY A 395 -12.90 4.08 37.00
N THR A 396 -13.19 2.90 37.53
CA THR A 396 -12.17 1.98 38.07
C THR A 396 -11.58 0.99 37.06
N HIS A 397 -12.24 0.80 35.91
CA HIS A 397 -11.81 -0.12 34.87
C HIS A 397 -12.32 0.33 33.50
N VAL A 398 -11.74 -0.21 32.44
CA VAL A 398 -12.22 -0.01 31.06
C VAL A 398 -13.45 -0.87 30.86
N SER A 399 -14.60 -0.26 30.55
CA SER A 399 -15.82 -0.99 30.22
C SER A 399 -15.77 -1.56 28.82
N GLU A 400 -15.29 -0.77 27.85
CA GLU A 400 -15.20 -1.17 26.45
C GLU A 400 -14.13 -0.36 25.71
N TYR A 401 -13.76 -0.80 24.51
CA TYR A 401 -12.91 -0.04 23.60
C TYR A 401 -13.72 0.40 22.40
N ARG A 402 -13.51 1.65 21.97
CA ARG A 402 -14.09 2.18 20.72
C ARG A 402 -13.03 2.69 19.77
N TRP A 403 -13.25 2.42 18.50
CA TRP A 403 -12.42 2.91 17.42
C TRP A 403 -12.77 4.35 17.10
N ARG A 404 -11.76 5.21 17.12
CA ARG A 404 -11.88 6.64 16.83
C ARG A 404 -10.84 7.07 15.81
N LEU A 405 -11.12 8.16 15.11
CA LEU A 405 -10.15 8.78 14.22
C LEU A 405 -9.00 9.39 15.05
N THR A 406 -7.76 9.13 14.62
CA THR A 406 -6.61 9.89 15.13
C THR A 406 -6.64 11.33 14.58
N PRO A 407 -5.83 12.26 15.11
CA PRO A 407 -5.67 13.58 14.49
C PRO A 407 -5.30 13.49 13.01
N LEU A 408 -4.41 12.55 12.64
CA LEU A 408 -4.10 12.27 11.24
C LEU A 408 -5.33 11.76 10.48
N GLY A 409 -6.10 10.83 11.06
CA GLY A 409 -7.32 10.29 10.44
C GLY A 409 -8.33 11.39 10.10
N ARG A 410 -8.56 12.33 11.02
CA ARG A 410 -9.42 13.50 10.80
C ARG A 410 -8.89 14.41 9.71
N ARG A 411 -7.58 14.68 9.71
CA ARG A 411 -6.95 15.52 8.67
C ARG A 411 -6.98 14.84 7.30
N HIS A 412 -6.70 13.54 7.22
CA HIS A 412 -6.81 12.74 5.99
C HIS A 412 -8.24 12.81 5.46
N LEU A 413 -9.24 12.70 6.33
CA LEU A 413 -10.64 12.83 5.95
C LEU A 413 -10.93 14.22 5.38
N ALA A 414 -10.55 15.28 6.09
CA ALA A 414 -10.80 16.67 5.67
C ALA A 414 -10.17 16.99 4.30
N GLU A 415 -8.93 16.54 4.07
CA GLU A 415 -8.19 16.83 2.85
C GLU A 415 -8.73 16.07 1.61
N TYR A 416 -9.15 14.82 1.79
CA TYR A 416 -9.37 13.90 0.66
C TYR A 416 -10.82 13.44 0.49
N LEU A 417 -11.77 13.96 1.27
CA LEU A 417 -13.18 13.54 1.22
C LEU A 417 -13.78 13.66 -0.17
N ASP A 418 -13.61 14.81 -0.83
CA ASP A 418 -14.22 15.05 -2.14
C ASP A 418 -13.58 14.18 -3.24
N ILE A 419 -12.26 13.98 -3.16
CA ILE A 419 -11.56 13.03 -4.04
C ILE A 419 -12.12 11.61 -3.88
N TYR A 420 -12.40 11.18 -2.65
CA TYR A 420 -13.00 9.86 -2.42
C TYR A 420 -14.45 9.76 -2.87
N ARG A 421 -15.24 10.83 -2.79
CA ARG A 421 -16.61 10.87 -3.33
C ARG A 421 -16.61 10.69 -4.84
N GLU A 422 -15.64 11.30 -5.53
CA GLU A 422 -15.44 11.09 -6.97
C GLU A 422 -14.95 9.68 -7.31
N LEU A 423 -13.97 9.15 -6.55
CA LEU A 423 -13.40 7.84 -6.82
C LEU A 423 -14.33 6.68 -6.47
N TYR A 424 -15.12 6.81 -5.40
CA TYR A 424 -15.93 5.76 -4.79
C TYR A 424 -17.34 6.25 -4.46
N PRO A 425 -18.15 6.61 -5.47
CA PRO A 425 -19.48 7.19 -5.25
C PRO A 425 -20.48 6.26 -4.56
N HIS A 426 -20.19 4.96 -4.50
CA HIS A 426 -21.03 3.96 -3.86
C HIS A 426 -20.75 3.77 -2.37
N VAL A 427 -19.66 4.35 -1.85
CA VAL A 427 -19.38 4.30 -0.41
C VAL A 427 -20.23 5.34 0.29
N ASP A 428 -20.98 4.90 1.31
CA ASP A 428 -21.78 5.80 2.12
C ASP A 428 -20.88 6.79 2.87
N THR A 429 -21.07 8.06 2.56
CA THR A 429 -20.39 9.21 3.18
C THR A 429 -21.39 10.23 3.70
N ALA A 430 -22.66 9.82 3.86
CA ALA A 430 -23.70 10.67 4.43
C ALA A 430 -23.30 11.12 5.84
N GLY A 431 -23.45 12.41 6.13
CA GLY A 431 -23.08 13.00 7.41
C GLY A 431 -21.58 13.34 7.56
N LEU A 432 -20.71 12.95 6.62
CA LEU A 432 -19.31 13.37 6.64
C LEU A 432 -19.17 14.79 6.06
N SER A 433 -18.69 15.73 6.87
CA SER A 433 -18.37 17.09 6.42
C SER A 433 -16.87 17.23 6.23
N ALA A 434 -16.46 17.85 5.12
CA ALA A 434 -15.13 18.47 5.06
C ALA A 434 -15.19 19.67 6.01
N HIS A 435 -14.56 19.59 7.18
CA HIS A 435 -14.34 20.82 7.94
C HIS A 435 -13.39 21.69 7.13
N PRO A 436 -13.76 22.94 6.79
CA PRO A 436 -12.85 23.84 6.10
C PRO A 436 -11.65 24.08 7.02
N SER A 437 -10.46 23.73 6.55
CA SER A 437 -9.20 24.24 7.10
C SER A 437 -9.31 25.77 7.11
N GLY A 438 -9.36 26.32 8.32
CA GLY A 438 -9.78 27.69 8.58
C GLY A 438 -8.91 28.73 7.88
N SER A 439 -9.59 29.67 7.23
CA SER A 439 -9.13 31.05 7.09
C SER A 439 -9.07 31.67 8.48
N SER A 440 -7.89 32.09 8.92
CA SER A 440 -7.69 33.11 9.94
C SER A 440 -6.36 33.79 9.71
#